data_AF-A0A345IHY4-F1
#
_entry.id   AF-A0A345IHY4-F1
#
_cell.length_a   1.000
_cell.length_b   1.000
_cell.length_c   1.000
_cell.angle_alpha   90.00
_cell.angle_beta   90.00
_cell.angle_gamma   90.00
#
_symmetry.space_group_name_H-M   'P 1'
#
loop_
_entity.id
_entity.type
_entity.pdbx_description
1 polymer ?
#
loop_
_entity_poly.entity_id
_entity_poly.type
_entity_poly.pdbx_seq_one_letter_code
_entity_poly.pdbx_strand_id
1 'polypeptide(L)'
;MEYRKLGRSGLKVSEVALGGWETYGVNQDASKMVGDIVRAAYDEGVNFFDQADVYARGQSEQLMGAVLREFPRHTLVISSKVFWPMSDDVNDRGLSRKHVLESIDGSLRRLGTDYLDVYFAHRYDPEVPMEEIVMAFDQVIRDGKALYWGTSMWPAARIAQAVEFARANGLHAPVTEQPEYSMVRRERVEKEILPYTEDAGLGLVVWSPLAMGLLTGKYDEGRPEGARLTEKENWAGSYLTDENIQKVRDLKPIADDLGITRAQLALAWLLRQKGVSSVITGATKVAQIQDTVKAAGVRLSDDVQGRIEEILKPS
;
A
#
# COMPACT_ATOMS: atom_id res chain seq x y z
N MET A 1 -4.88 -0.15 17.95
CA MET A 1 -4.99 -0.62 16.55
C MET A 1 -6.31 -1.34 16.34
N GLU A 2 -6.97 -1.12 15.20
CA GLU A 2 -8.11 -1.92 14.73
C GLU A 2 -7.68 -2.85 13.59
N TYR A 3 -8.36 -3.98 13.42
CA TYR A 3 -8.03 -4.98 12.40
C TYR A 3 -9.24 -5.30 11.52
N ARG A 4 -9.02 -5.35 10.21
CA ARG A 4 -10.04 -5.65 9.20
C ARG A 4 -9.70 -6.91 8.43
N LYS A 5 -10.73 -7.59 7.92
CA LYS A 5 -10.50 -8.67 6.96
C LYS A 5 -9.95 -8.10 5.66
N LEU A 6 -9.03 -8.82 5.03
CA LEU A 6 -8.57 -8.53 3.67
C LEU A 6 -9.60 -9.09 2.69
N GLY A 7 -10.55 -8.25 2.29
CA GLY A 7 -11.71 -8.67 1.50
C GLY A 7 -12.54 -9.73 2.21
N ARG A 8 -12.94 -10.78 1.47
CA ARG A 8 -13.65 -11.95 2.03
C ARG A 8 -12.73 -13.04 2.57
N SER A 9 -11.40 -12.86 2.53
CA SER A 9 -10.46 -13.85 3.06
C SER A 9 -10.55 -13.97 4.59
N GLY A 10 -9.91 -15.00 5.14
CA GLY A 10 -9.74 -15.17 6.58
C GLY A 10 -8.64 -14.29 7.19
N LEU A 11 -7.77 -13.69 6.35
CA LEU A 11 -6.63 -12.88 6.78
C LEU A 11 -7.13 -11.55 7.36
N LYS A 12 -6.56 -11.14 8.49
CA LYS A 12 -6.82 -9.82 9.11
C LYS A 12 -5.58 -8.96 9.06
N VAL A 13 -5.73 -7.74 8.57
CA VAL A 13 -4.69 -6.72 8.48
C VAL A 13 -5.04 -5.54 9.38
N SER A 14 -4.01 -4.88 9.94
CA SER A 14 -4.16 -3.64 10.68
C SER A 14 -4.69 -2.54 9.75
N GLU A 15 -5.58 -1.68 10.28
CA GLU A 15 -6.13 -0.56 9.50
C GLU A 15 -5.02 0.34 8.94
N VAL A 16 -3.94 0.53 9.69
CA VAL A 16 -2.72 1.21 9.23
C VAL A 16 -1.61 0.18 9.02
N ALA A 17 -1.00 0.20 7.85
CA ALA A 17 0.14 -0.62 7.47
C ALA A 17 1.40 0.24 7.30
N LEU A 18 2.57 -0.42 7.33
CA LEU A 18 3.86 0.21 7.10
C LEU A 18 4.50 -0.30 5.79
N GLY A 19 4.80 0.62 4.88
CA GLY A 19 5.48 0.33 3.62
C GLY A 19 6.91 0.88 3.57
N GLY A 20 7.81 0.17 2.88
CA GLY A 20 9.23 0.57 2.75
C GLY A 20 9.57 1.54 1.62
N TRP A 21 8.63 1.81 0.71
CA TRP A 21 8.87 2.57 -0.53
C TRP A 21 9.49 3.97 -0.29
N GLU A 22 10.46 4.33 -1.13
CA GLU A 22 11.23 5.59 -1.13
C GLU A 22 12.00 5.91 0.16
N THR A 23 11.98 5.01 1.16
CA THR A 23 12.56 5.31 2.48
C THR A 23 13.62 4.31 2.87
N TYR A 24 13.34 3.02 2.69
CA TYR A 24 14.20 1.97 3.20
C TYR A 24 15.18 1.53 2.11
N GLY A 25 16.48 1.55 2.42
CA GLY A 25 17.54 1.16 1.49
C GLY A 25 17.99 2.26 0.50
N VAL A 26 17.38 3.45 0.56
CA VAL A 26 17.80 4.60 -0.27
C VAL A 26 19.15 5.17 0.21
N ASN A 27 19.37 5.20 1.52
CA ASN A 27 20.62 5.62 2.15
C ASN A 27 21.33 4.40 2.77
N GLN A 28 22.67 4.34 2.65
CA GLN A 28 23.46 3.19 3.11
C GLN A 28 23.36 2.96 4.65
N ASP A 29 23.09 4.02 5.43
CA ASP A 29 22.98 3.96 6.90
C ASP A 29 21.54 3.86 7.43
N ALA A 30 20.57 3.48 6.58
CA ALA A 30 19.16 3.47 6.95
C ALA A 30 18.79 2.41 8.02
N SER A 31 19.65 1.43 8.31
CA SER A 31 19.33 0.27 9.17
C SER A 31 18.78 0.64 10.54
N LYS A 32 19.45 1.56 11.27
CA LYS A 32 18.97 1.99 12.60
C LYS A 32 17.59 2.65 12.52
N MET A 33 17.41 3.56 11.57
CA MET A 33 16.13 4.25 11.36
C MET A 33 15.02 3.26 11.02
N VAL A 34 15.27 2.31 10.12
CA VAL A 34 14.31 1.27 9.75
C VAL A 34 13.95 0.41 10.96
N GLY A 35 14.95 -0.04 11.73
CA GLY A 35 14.74 -0.81 12.94
C GLY A 35 13.88 -0.10 13.97
N ASP A 36 14.17 1.17 14.26
CA ASP A 36 13.41 1.96 15.23
C ASP A 36 11.94 2.15 14.79
N ILE A 37 11.70 2.39 13.49
CA ILE A 37 10.35 2.60 12.95
C ILE A 37 9.55 1.30 12.89
N VAL A 38 10.16 0.19 12.45
CA VAL A 38 9.47 -1.11 12.35
C VAL A 38 9.09 -1.63 13.74
N ARG A 39 9.98 -1.51 14.74
CA ARG A 39 9.66 -1.86 16.12
C ARG A 39 8.54 -1.01 16.69
N ALA A 40 8.62 0.31 16.52
CA ALA A 40 7.55 1.20 16.95
C ALA A 40 6.20 0.88 16.27
N ALA A 41 6.20 0.57 14.97
CA ALA A 41 4.99 0.17 14.26
C ALA A 41 4.37 -1.10 14.88
N TYR A 42 5.20 -2.12 15.12
CA TYR A 42 4.78 -3.37 15.73
C TYR A 42 4.23 -3.16 17.15
N ASP A 43 4.91 -2.35 17.97
CA ASP A 43 4.49 -2.01 19.34
C ASP A 43 3.13 -1.27 19.37
N GLU A 44 2.84 -0.47 18.34
CA GLU A 44 1.54 0.20 18.14
C GLU A 44 0.45 -0.74 17.57
N GLY A 45 0.79 -2.01 17.33
CA GLY A 45 -0.11 -3.07 16.87
C GLY A 45 -0.20 -3.23 15.35
N VAL A 46 0.64 -2.56 14.56
CA VAL A 46 0.72 -2.78 13.11
C VAL A 46 1.16 -4.23 12.86
N ASN A 47 0.33 -4.99 12.13
CA ASN A 47 0.69 -6.34 11.71
C ASN A 47 1.03 -6.42 10.22
N PHE A 48 0.64 -5.43 9.41
CA PHE A 48 0.79 -5.48 7.96
C PHE A 48 1.97 -4.62 7.47
N PHE A 49 2.95 -5.29 6.86
CA PHE A 49 4.21 -4.72 6.38
C PHE A 49 4.38 -4.99 4.89
N ASP A 50 4.48 -3.90 4.10
CA ASP A 50 4.47 -3.95 2.64
C ASP A 50 5.82 -3.59 2.02
N GLN A 51 6.28 -4.46 1.12
CA GLN A 51 7.56 -4.34 0.40
C GLN A 51 7.38 -4.58 -1.09
N ALA A 52 8.44 -4.39 -1.87
CA ALA A 52 8.55 -4.87 -3.25
C ALA A 52 10.01 -5.22 -3.53
N ASP A 53 10.24 -6.18 -4.42
CA ASP A 53 11.58 -6.56 -4.86
C ASP A 53 12.42 -5.36 -5.34
N VAL A 54 11.81 -4.48 -6.14
CA VAL A 54 12.49 -3.34 -6.75
C VAL A 54 12.81 -2.21 -5.76
N TYR A 55 12.22 -2.20 -4.56
CA TYR A 55 12.44 -1.11 -3.60
C TYR A 55 13.89 -1.08 -3.16
N ALA A 56 14.61 -0.05 -3.62
CA ALA A 56 16.06 0.05 -3.54
C ALA A 56 16.77 -1.22 -4.05
N ARG A 57 16.26 -1.83 -5.14
CA ARG A 57 16.75 -3.08 -5.75
C ARG A 57 16.98 -4.19 -4.71
N GLY A 58 15.99 -4.40 -3.84
CA GLY A 58 15.96 -5.45 -2.82
C GLY A 58 16.51 -5.04 -1.45
N GLN A 59 17.17 -3.88 -1.34
CA GLN A 59 17.70 -3.42 -0.05
C GLN A 59 16.59 -3.13 0.97
N SER A 60 15.43 -2.65 0.51
CA SER A 60 14.28 -2.40 1.40
C SER A 60 13.77 -3.69 2.06
N GLU A 61 13.68 -4.78 1.28
CA GLU A 61 13.33 -6.11 1.80
C GLU A 61 14.37 -6.62 2.80
N GLN A 62 15.66 -6.45 2.52
CA GLN A 62 16.73 -6.87 3.43
C GLN A 62 16.67 -6.13 4.77
N LEU A 63 16.51 -4.81 4.74
CA LEU A 63 16.48 -3.98 5.95
C LEU A 63 15.25 -4.24 6.80
N MET A 64 14.05 -4.23 6.20
CA MET A 64 12.82 -4.50 6.96
C MET A 64 12.78 -5.96 7.42
N GLY A 65 13.15 -6.92 6.55
CA GLY A 65 13.19 -8.35 6.88
C GLY A 65 14.12 -8.67 8.04
N ALA A 66 15.28 -8.01 8.13
CA ALA A 66 16.21 -8.18 9.24
C ALA A 66 15.57 -7.88 10.61
N VAL A 67 14.68 -6.88 10.67
CA VAL A 67 13.96 -6.49 11.89
C VAL A 67 12.73 -7.36 12.11
N LEU A 68 11.97 -7.69 11.06
CA LEU A 68 10.77 -8.50 11.19
C LEU A 68 11.03 -9.89 11.77
N ARG A 69 12.23 -10.45 11.57
CA ARG A 69 12.66 -11.71 12.19
C ARG A 69 12.77 -11.67 13.72
N GLU A 70 12.76 -10.48 14.32
CA GLU A 70 12.72 -10.32 15.78
C GLU A 70 11.34 -10.70 16.36
N PHE A 71 10.28 -10.72 15.53
CA PHE A 71 8.91 -10.97 15.96
C PHE A 71 8.42 -12.38 15.61
N PRO A 72 7.46 -12.94 16.36
CA PRO A 72 6.84 -14.22 16.00
C PRO A 72 6.13 -14.13 14.65
N ARG A 73 6.51 -15.00 13.69
CA ARG A 73 6.02 -14.96 12.31
C ARG A 73 4.49 -14.94 12.16
N HIS A 74 3.77 -15.63 13.04
CA HIS A 74 2.30 -15.71 13.02
C HIS A 74 1.60 -14.39 13.41
N THR A 75 2.33 -13.43 13.97
CA THR A 75 1.82 -12.10 14.31
C THR A 75 1.98 -11.10 13.17
N LEU A 76 2.67 -11.49 12.10
CA LEU A 76 2.99 -10.63 10.97
C LEU A 76 2.18 -11.00 9.73
N VAL A 77 1.80 -9.98 8.98
CA VAL A 77 1.35 -10.05 7.60
C VAL A 77 2.40 -9.34 6.75
N ILE A 78 3.12 -10.08 5.93
CA ILE A 78 4.21 -9.57 5.09
C ILE A 78 3.78 -9.68 3.63
N SER A 79 3.83 -8.57 2.91
CA SER A 79 3.69 -8.56 1.46
C SER A 79 4.97 -8.16 0.74
N SER A 80 5.15 -8.73 -0.45
CA SER A 80 6.07 -8.20 -1.45
C SER A 80 5.42 -8.22 -2.83
N LYS A 81 6.08 -7.62 -3.82
CA LYS A 81 5.57 -7.46 -5.18
C LYS A 81 6.67 -7.75 -6.19
N VAL A 82 6.23 -8.19 -7.37
CA VAL A 82 7.07 -8.49 -8.54
C VAL A 82 6.52 -7.78 -9.77
N PHE A 83 7.40 -7.17 -10.57
CA PHE A 83 7.12 -6.67 -11.93
C PHE A 83 8.33 -5.94 -12.52
N TRP A 84 8.91 -5.02 -11.74
CA TRP A 84 9.86 -4.05 -12.27
C TRP A 84 11.24 -4.69 -12.46
N PRO A 85 12.08 -4.11 -13.34
CA PRO A 85 13.37 -4.70 -13.66
C PRO A 85 14.30 -4.76 -12.45
N MET A 86 14.77 -5.96 -12.11
CA MET A 86 15.75 -6.15 -11.04
C MET A 86 17.20 -6.12 -11.55
N SER A 87 17.40 -6.42 -12.83
CA SER A 87 18.65 -6.31 -13.57
C SER A 87 18.42 -5.84 -15.00
N ASP A 88 19.48 -5.83 -15.80
CA ASP A 88 19.43 -5.50 -17.24
C ASP A 88 19.02 -6.72 -18.10
N ASP A 89 18.81 -7.89 -17.50
CA ASP A 89 18.32 -9.07 -18.22
C ASP A 89 16.86 -8.89 -18.67
N VAL A 90 16.57 -9.32 -19.90
CA VAL A 90 15.26 -9.13 -20.53
C VAL A 90 14.14 -9.91 -19.83
N ASN A 91 14.46 -10.99 -19.13
CA ASN A 91 13.50 -11.82 -18.39
C ASN A 91 13.46 -11.50 -16.89
N ASP A 92 14.27 -10.57 -16.40
CA ASP A 92 14.28 -10.16 -14.99
C ASP A 92 13.31 -8.98 -14.76
N ARG A 93 12.10 -9.10 -15.34
CA ARG A 93 10.97 -8.17 -15.27
C ARG A 93 9.65 -8.82 -15.73
N GLY A 94 8.55 -8.10 -15.58
CA GLY A 94 7.23 -8.45 -16.08
C GLY A 94 6.50 -9.45 -15.18
N LEU A 95 5.52 -10.16 -15.72
CA LEU A 95 4.75 -11.20 -15.01
C LEU A 95 4.83 -12.56 -15.69
N SER A 96 5.87 -12.81 -16.48
CA SER A 96 6.12 -14.14 -17.03
C SER A 96 6.26 -15.15 -15.89
N ARG A 97 5.87 -16.41 -16.15
CA ARG A 97 6.01 -17.49 -15.16
C ARG A 97 7.44 -17.61 -14.67
N LYS A 98 8.44 -17.41 -15.54
CA LYS A 98 9.86 -17.41 -15.18
C LYS A 98 10.16 -16.34 -14.13
N HIS A 99 9.82 -15.09 -14.41
CA HIS A 99 10.13 -13.99 -13.50
C HIS A 99 9.37 -14.10 -12.17
N VAL A 100 8.08 -14.43 -12.20
CA VAL A 100 7.27 -14.58 -10.98
C VAL A 100 7.86 -15.63 -10.04
N LEU A 101 8.23 -16.81 -10.57
CA LEU A 101 8.75 -17.92 -9.78
C LEU A 101 10.20 -17.72 -9.32
N GLU A 102 11.04 -17.02 -10.09
CA GLU A 102 12.41 -16.69 -9.67
C GLU A 102 12.45 -15.54 -8.65
N SER A 103 11.60 -14.52 -8.84
CA SER A 103 11.55 -13.35 -7.97
C SER A 103 11.02 -13.66 -6.58
N ILE A 104 10.04 -14.57 -6.44
CA ILE A 104 9.54 -14.94 -5.10
C ILE A 104 10.67 -15.54 -4.24
N ASP A 105 11.51 -16.40 -4.81
CA ASP A 105 12.65 -16.97 -4.10
C ASP A 105 13.68 -15.90 -3.72
N GLY A 106 13.86 -14.89 -4.59
CA GLY A 106 14.67 -13.72 -4.28
C GLY A 106 14.14 -12.91 -3.10
N SER A 107 12.84 -12.60 -3.11
CA SER A 107 12.17 -11.85 -2.05
C SER A 107 12.20 -12.59 -0.71
N LEU A 108 11.89 -13.89 -0.70
CA LEU A 108 11.94 -14.72 0.51
C LEU A 108 13.34 -14.75 1.13
N ARG A 109 14.39 -14.90 0.31
CA ARG A 109 15.79 -14.82 0.79
C ARG A 109 16.12 -13.47 1.40
N ARG A 110 15.72 -12.36 0.77
CA ARG A 110 16.01 -11.00 1.26
C ARG A 110 15.25 -10.68 2.55
N LEU A 111 13.96 -11.03 2.61
CA LEU A 111 13.14 -10.86 3.81
C LEU A 111 13.53 -11.83 4.93
N GLY A 112 14.08 -13.00 4.60
CA GLY A 112 14.42 -14.06 5.54
C GLY A 112 13.19 -14.70 6.19
N THR A 113 12.21 -15.05 5.37
CA THR A 113 10.99 -15.78 5.74
C THR A 113 10.76 -16.89 4.72
N ASP A 114 10.06 -17.95 5.11
CA ASP A 114 9.76 -19.09 4.23
C ASP A 114 8.55 -18.82 3.32
N TYR A 115 7.68 -17.88 3.70
CA TYR A 115 6.50 -17.50 2.93
C TYR A 115 6.15 -16.02 3.10
N LEU A 116 5.50 -15.46 2.07
CA LEU A 116 4.76 -14.19 2.13
C LEU A 116 3.30 -14.44 2.49
N ASP A 117 2.68 -13.52 3.23
CA ASP A 117 1.23 -13.59 3.42
C ASP A 117 0.52 -13.18 2.12
N VAL A 118 0.99 -12.13 1.44
CA VAL A 118 0.43 -11.71 0.15
C VAL A 118 1.55 -11.40 -0.85
N TYR A 119 1.52 -12.05 -2.01
CA TYR A 119 2.42 -11.73 -3.12
C TYR A 119 1.68 -10.95 -4.22
N PHE A 120 2.17 -9.77 -4.57
CA PHE A 120 1.48 -8.87 -5.49
C PHE A 120 2.08 -8.90 -6.90
N ALA A 121 1.20 -8.91 -7.90
CA ALA A 121 1.53 -8.43 -9.24
C ALA A 121 1.62 -6.90 -9.19
N HIS A 122 2.84 -6.34 -9.19
CA HIS A 122 3.07 -4.92 -8.89
C HIS A 122 2.46 -3.98 -9.95
N ARG A 123 2.33 -4.43 -11.21
CA ARG A 123 1.58 -3.75 -12.29
C ARG A 123 0.92 -4.81 -13.17
N TYR A 124 -0.02 -4.40 -14.02
CA TYR A 124 -0.55 -5.26 -15.06
C TYR A 124 0.47 -5.39 -16.19
N ASP A 125 0.67 -6.61 -16.68
CA ASP A 125 1.55 -6.90 -17.80
C ASP A 125 0.73 -7.19 -19.07
N PRO A 126 0.74 -6.30 -20.08
CA PRO A 126 0.02 -6.54 -21.33
C PRO A 126 0.71 -7.54 -22.25
N GLU A 127 1.97 -7.90 -22.00
CA GLU A 127 2.77 -8.80 -22.84
C GLU A 127 2.62 -10.27 -22.42
N VAL A 128 2.07 -10.53 -21.23
CA VAL A 128 1.89 -11.88 -20.68
C VAL A 128 0.40 -12.25 -20.68
N PRO A 129 0.00 -13.42 -21.23
CA PRO A 129 -1.37 -13.89 -21.16
C PRO A 129 -1.88 -14.02 -19.72
N MET A 130 -3.15 -13.68 -19.49
CA MET A 130 -3.76 -13.71 -18.15
C MET A 130 -3.66 -15.10 -17.51
N GLU A 131 -3.81 -16.13 -18.32
CA GLU A 131 -3.73 -17.53 -17.92
C GLU A 131 -2.37 -17.85 -17.31
N GLU A 132 -1.28 -17.41 -17.96
CA GLU A 132 0.08 -17.61 -17.47
C GLU A 132 0.29 -16.88 -16.14
N ILE A 133 -0.17 -15.62 -16.04
CA ILE A 133 -0.05 -14.82 -14.81
C ILE A 133 -0.76 -15.54 -13.65
N VAL A 134 -2.04 -15.89 -13.82
CA VAL A 134 -2.84 -16.53 -12.75
C VAL A 134 -2.26 -17.90 -12.38
N MET A 135 -1.84 -18.71 -13.36
CA MET A 135 -1.21 -20.00 -13.09
C MET A 135 0.16 -19.87 -12.40
N ALA A 136 0.91 -18.79 -12.64
CA ALA A 136 2.16 -18.54 -11.94
C ALA A 136 1.92 -18.21 -10.46
N PHE A 137 0.98 -17.31 -10.15
CA PHE A 137 0.62 -16.99 -8.76
C PHE A 137 -0.04 -18.16 -8.03
N ASP A 138 -0.89 -18.94 -8.71
CA ASP A 138 -1.44 -20.18 -8.17
C ASP A 138 -0.34 -21.19 -7.81
N GLN A 139 0.69 -21.33 -8.66
CA GLN A 139 1.85 -22.17 -8.36
C GLN A 139 2.60 -21.68 -7.13
N VAL A 140 2.87 -20.37 -7.01
CA VAL A 140 3.53 -19.79 -5.83
C VAL A 140 2.80 -20.17 -4.54
N ILE A 141 1.47 -20.16 -4.56
CA ILE A 141 0.65 -20.55 -3.41
C ILE A 141 0.73 -22.06 -3.14
N ARG A 142 0.63 -22.90 -4.18
CA ARG A 142 0.75 -24.36 -4.04
C ARG A 142 2.13 -24.80 -3.54
N ASP A 143 3.17 -24.05 -3.88
CA ASP A 143 4.53 -24.27 -3.40
C ASP A 143 4.72 -23.80 -1.95
N GLY A 144 3.71 -23.20 -1.33
CA GLY A 144 3.76 -22.69 0.05
C GLY A 144 4.59 -21.40 0.20
N LYS A 145 4.98 -20.76 -0.91
CA LYS A 145 5.84 -19.56 -0.91
C LYS A 145 5.05 -18.26 -0.71
N ALA A 146 3.74 -18.29 -0.96
CA ALA A 146 2.81 -17.26 -0.52
C ALA A 146 1.50 -17.89 -0.03
N LEU A 147 0.78 -17.23 0.90
CA LEU A 147 -0.54 -17.70 1.34
C LEU A 147 -1.67 -17.17 0.44
N TYR A 148 -1.50 -15.94 -0.04
CA TYR A 148 -2.44 -15.26 -0.92
C TYR A 148 -1.68 -14.49 -2.01
N TRP A 149 -2.40 -14.07 -3.04
CA TRP A 149 -1.89 -13.11 -4.01
C TRP A 149 -2.87 -11.98 -4.26
N GLY A 150 -2.34 -10.88 -4.82
CA GLY A 150 -3.11 -9.69 -5.12
C GLY A 150 -2.58 -8.95 -6.35
N THR A 151 -3.35 -7.97 -6.78
CA THR A 151 -2.99 -7.08 -7.90
C THR A 151 -2.62 -5.70 -7.36
N SER A 152 -1.86 -4.91 -8.13
CA SER A 152 -1.50 -3.55 -7.76
C SER A 152 -1.54 -2.63 -8.96
N MET A 153 -2.35 -1.58 -8.91
CA MET A 153 -2.54 -0.63 -10.01
C MET A 153 -3.06 -1.30 -11.30
N TRP A 154 -3.89 -2.34 -11.17
CA TRP A 154 -4.49 -3.02 -12.32
C TRP A 154 -5.78 -2.31 -12.78
N PRO A 155 -6.10 -2.30 -14.09
CA PRO A 155 -7.42 -1.89 -14.55
C PRO A 155 -8.51 -2.84 -14.01
N ALA A 156 -9.68 -2.32 -13.63
CA ALA A 156 -10.78 -3.12 -13.08
C ALA A 156 -11.16 -4.32 -13.97
N ALA A 157 -11.20 -4.12 -15.28
CA ALA A 157 -11.48 -5.17 -16.26
C ALA A 157 -10.44 -6.32 -16.23
N ARG A 158 -9.17 -6.02 -15.95
CA ARG A 158 -8.11 -7.05 -15.85
C ARG A 158 -8.16 -7.78 -14.51
N ILE A 159 -8.54 -7.09 -13.44
CA ILE A 159 -8.83 -7.74 -12.15
C ILE A 159 -10.01 -8.71 -12.34
N ALA A 160 -11.07 -8.27 -13.03
CA ALA A 160 -12.21 -9.12 -13.36
C ALA A 160 -11.82 -10.38 -14.13
N GLN A 161 -11.06 -10.20 -15.21
CA GLN A 161 -10.55 -11.31 -16.01
C GLN A 161 -9.74 -12.32 -15.17
N ALA A 162 -8.87 -11.83 -14.28
CA ALA A 162 -8.06 -12.69 -13.41
C ALA A 162 -8.92 -13.50 -12.42
N VAL A 163 -9.88 -12.83 -11.77
CA VAL A 163 -10.80 -13.46 -10.80
C VAL A 163 -11.68 -14.51 -11.49
N GLU A 164 -12.25 -14.18 -12.65
CA GLU A 164 -13.11 -15.07 -13.42
C GLU A 164 -12.33 -16.29 -13.92
N PHE A 165 -11.15 -16.08 -14.51
CA PHE A 165 -10.30 -17.17 -14.98
C PHE A 165 -9.90 -18.09 -13.83
N ALA A 166 -9.47 -17.54 -12.69
CA ALA A 166 -9.10 -18.34 -11.53
C ALA A 166 -10.27 -19.20 -11.02
N ARG A 167 -11.44 -18.60 -10.83
CA ARG A 167 -12.64 -19.30 -10.34
C ARG A 167 -13.11 -20.39 -11.29
N ALA A 168 -13.12 -20.10 -12.60
CA ALA A 168 -13.57 -21.06 -13.62
C ALA A 168 -12.65 -22.30 -13.71
N ASN A 169 -11.38 -22.16 -13.32
CA ASN A 169 -10.37 -23.21 -13.43
C ASN A 169 -9.96 -23.83 -12.08
N GLY A 170 -10.64 -23.48 -10.97
CA GLY A 170 -10.30 -23.99 -9.64
C GLY A 170 -8.92 -23.54 -9.13
N LEU A 171 -8.46 -22.38 -9.58
CA LEU A 171 -7.20 -21.75 -9.17
C LEU A 171 -7.46 -20.73 -8.05
N HIS A 172 -6.41 -20.35 -7.33
CA HIS A 172 -6.50 -19.27 -6.35
C HIS A 172 -6.72 -17.92 -7.06
N ALA A 173 -7.85 -17.25 -6.78
CA ALA A 173 -8.15 -15.90 -7.26
C ALA A 173 -7.41 -14.84 -6.41
N PRO A 174 -7.12 -13.64 -6.96
CA PRO A 174 -6.53 -12.57 -6.17
C PRO A 174 -7.53 -12.13 -5.08
N VAL A 175 -7.03 -11.86 -3.88
CA VAL A 175 -7.87 -11.48 -2.71
C VAL A 175 -7.86 -9.98 -2.42
N THR A 176 -6.98 -9.25 -3.08
CA THR A 176 -6.80 -7.81 -2.84
C THR A 176 -6.27 -7.09 -4.08
N GLU A 177 -6.65 -5.81 -4.21
CA GLU A 177 -6.02 -4.84 -5.10
C GLU A 177 -5.31 -3.76 -4.26
N GLN A 178 -4.15 -3.30 -4.74
CA GLN A 178 -3.38 -2.22 -4.15
C GLN A 178 -3.40 -0.96 -5.05
N PRO A 179 -4.41 -0.08 -4.93
CA PRO A 179 -4.51 1.12 -5.74
C PRO A 179 -3.91 2.35 -5.05
N GLU A 180 -3.59 3.37 -5.83
CA GLU A 180 -3.36 4.71 -5.29
C GLU A 180 -4.71 5.29 -4.88
N TYR A 181 -4.86 5.68 -3.61
CA TYR A 181 -6.09 6.31 -3.14
C TYR A 181 -5.80 7.35 -2.07
N SER A 182 -6.19 8.59 -2.33
CA SER A 182 -6.16 9.68 -1.35
C SER A 182 -7.31 10.65 -1.60
N MET A 183 -7.51 11.60 -0.69
CA MET A 183 -8.51 12.67 -0.85
C MET A 183 -8.35 13.45 -2.17
N VAL A 184 -7.13 13.56 -2.71
CA VAL A 184 -6.81 14.28 -3.98
C VAL A 184 -6.60 13.34 -5.18
N ARG A 185 -6.73 12.02 -4.98
CA ARG A 185 -6.58 10.97 -6.00
C ARG A 185 -7.60 9.87 -5.74
N ARG A 186 -8.88 10.18 -5.99
CA ARG A 186 -10.01 9.32 -5.62
C ARG A 186 -10.81 8.75 -6.77
N GLU A 187 -10.83 9.44 -7.91
CA GLU A 187 -11.77 9.12 -8.99
C GLU A 187 -11.63 7.69 -9.52
N ARG A 188 -10.41 7.26 -9.86
CA ARG A 188 -10.15 5.89 -10.33
C ARG A 188 -10.67 4.86 -9.34
N VAL A 189 -10.42 5.07 -8.04
CA VAL A 189 -10.79 4.08 -7.03
C VAL A 189 -12.29 4.06 -6.81
N GLU A 190 -12.92 5.22 -6.62
CA GLU A 190 -14.35 5.30 -6.31
C GLU A 190 -15.24 4.98 -7.53
N LYS A 191 -14.82 5.31 -8.74
CA LYS A 191 -15.63 5.11 -9.96
C LYS A 191 -15.38 3.76 -10.63
N GLU A 192 -14.16 3.21 -10.54
CA GLU A 192 -13.79 2.02 -11.33
C GLU A 192 -13.40 0.81 -10.47
N ILE A 193 -12.64 1.00 -9.39
CA ILE A 193 -12.05 -0.11 -8.63
C ILE A 193 -12.99 -0.62 -7.54
N LEU A 194 -13.51 0.27 -6.68
CA LEU A 194 -14.38 -0.08 -5.56
C LEU A 194 -15.65 -0.82 -6.00
N PRO A 195 -16.42 -0.33 -7.01
CA PRO A 195 -17.66 -0.98 -7.43
C PRO A 195 -17.45 -2.45 -7.82
N TYR A 196 -16.33 -2.77 -8.48
CA TYR A 196 -16.01 -4.15 -8.84
C TYR A 196 -15.48 -4.97 -7.64
N THR A 197 -14.51 -4.42 -6.90
CA THR A 197 -13.80 -5.17 -5.86
C THR A 197 -14.68 -5.56 -4.68
N GLU A 198 -15.65 -4.72 -4.29
CA GLU A 198 -16.59 -5.04 -3.21
C GLU A 198 -17.48 -6.26 -3.55
N ASP A 199 -18.03 -6.29 -4.76
CA ASP A 199 -18.86 -7.39 -5.25
C ASP A 199 -18.05 -8.67 -5.45
N ALA A 200 -16.85 -8.55 -6.01
CA ALA A 200 -15.93 -9.65 -6.20
C ALA A 200 -15.35 -10.21 -4.87
N GLY A 201 -15.47 -9.45 -3.78
CA GLY A 201 -15.01 -9.84 -2.45
C GLY A 201 -13.52 -9.59 -2.20
N LEU A 202 -12.92 -8.67 -2.96
CA LEU A 202 -11.54 -8.24 -2.79
C LEU A 202 -11.45 -7.10 -1.77
N GLY A 203 -10.38 -7.07 -0.99
CA GLY A 203 -10.05 -5.94 -0.12
C GLY A 203 -9.11 -4.96 -0.81
N LEU A 204 -9.19 -3.68 -0.47
CA LEU A 204 -8.20 -2.69 -0.90
C LEU A 204 -7.16 -2.46 0.19
N VAL A 205 -5.89 -2.51 -0.20
CA VAL A 205 -4.77 -2.00 0.61
C VAL A 205 -4.19 -0.81 -0.12
N VAL A 206 -4.43 0.41 0.35
CA VAL A 206 -4.19 1.60 -0.47
C VAL A 206 -2.81 2.18 -0.25
N TRP A 207 -2.16 2.64 -1.31
CA TRP A 207 -0.85 3.30 -1.21
C TRP A 207 -0.96 4.81 -1.50
N SER A 208 0.06 5.55 -1.06
CA SER A 208 0.10 7.03 -1.03
C SER A 208 -1.16 7.67 -0.39
N PRO A 209 -1.65 7.18 0.75
CA PRO A 209 -2.89 7.69 1.34
C PRO A 209 -2.79 9.17 1.78
N LEU A 210 -1.56 9.65 2.02
CA LEU A 210 -1.26 11.04 2.36
C LEU A 210 -0.80 11.87 1.15
N ALA A 211 -0.95 11.35 -0.08
CA ALA A 211 -0.53 12.00 -1.33
C ALA A 211 0.92 12.52 -1.24
N MET A 212 1.87 11.62 -1.00
CA MET A 212 3.30 11.95 -0.83
C MET A 212 3.58 12.99 0.28
N GLY A 213 2.69 13.06 1.27
CA GLY A 213 2.78 13.96 2.43
C GLY A 213 2.04 15.28 2.25
N LEU A 214 1.43 15.54 1.09
CA LEU A 214 0.62 16.74 0.85
C LEU A 214 -0.47 16.89 1.92
N LEU A 215 -1.22 15.83 2.19
CA LEU A 215 -2.36 15.82 3.13
C LEU A 215 -1.97 15.96 4.61
N THR A 216 -0.68 16.13 4.91
CA THR A 216 -0.21 16.46 6.27
C THR A 216 -0.28 17.95 6.56
N GLY A 217 -0.40 18.80 5.52
CA GLY A 217 -0.35 20.24 5.66
C GLY A 217 1.04 20.86 5.69
N LYS A 218 2.10 20.05 5.56
CA LYS A 218 3.49 20.55 5.57
C LYS A 218 3.82 21.51 4.43
N TYR A 219 2.97 21.58 3.39
CA TYR A 219 3.16 22.46 2.24
C TYR A 219 2.29 23.73 2.30
N ASP A 220 1.63 23.99 3.44
CA ASP A 220 0.77 25.17 3.60
C ASP A 220 1.51 26.49 3.37
N GLU A 221 2.80 26.56 3.71
CA GLU A 221 3.63 27.78 3.59
C GLU A 221 4.65 27.67 2.45
N GLY A 222 4.46 26.74 1.52
CA GLY A 222 5.35 26.51 0.38
C GLY A 222 6.02 25.14 0.40
N ARG A 223 7.21 25.04 -0.20
CA ARG A 223 7.94 23.76 -0.36
C ARG A 223 9.08 23.67 0.66
N PRO A 224 8.89 23.00 1.81
CA PRO A 224 9.96 22.83 2.78
C PRO A 224 11.10 21.97 2.23
N GLU A 225 12.33 22.32 2.59
CA GLU A 225 13.55 21.56 2.23
C GLU A 225 13.49 20.13 2.78
N GLY A 226 13.95 19.16 1.99
CA GLY A 226 13.97 17.74 2.39
C GLY A 226 12.58 17.07 2.43
N ALA A 227 11.51 17.77 2.04
CA ALA A 227 10.20 17.15 1.88
C ALA A 227 10.08 16.44 0.53
N ARG A 228 9.34 15.32 0.51
CA ARG A 228 9.29 14.41 -0.63
C ARG A 228 8.89 15.06 -1.95
N LEU A 229 7.87 15.93 -1.95
CA LEU A 229 7.43 16.64 -3.16
C LEU A 229 8.28 17.88 -3.48
N THR A 230 9.19 18.28 -2.58
CA THR A 230 10.24 19.26 -2.88
C THR A 230 11.37 18.58 -3.67
N GLU A 231 11.80 17.39 -3.24
CA GLU A 231 12.93 16.66 -3.85
C GLU A 231 12.55 15.90 -5.14
N LYS A 232 11.25 15.64 -5.38
CA LYS A 232 10.78 14.81 -6.50
C LYS A 232 9.94 15.63 -7.49
N GLU A 233 10.61 16.44 -8.30
CA GLU A 233 9.97 17.35 -9.25
C GLU A 233 8.97 16.66 -10.19
N ASN A 234 9.28 15.44 -10.66
CA ASN A 234 8.42 14.66 -11.56
C ASN A 234 7.02 14.38 -10.97
N TRP A 235 6.90 14.32 -9.64
CA TRP A 235 5.61 14.11 -8.96
C TRP A 235 4.97 15.41 -8.50
N ALA A 236 5.81 16.41 -8.18
CA ALA A 236 5.39 17.69 -7.63
C ALA A 236 4.30 18.36 -8.47
N GLY A 237 4.46 18.42 -9.79
CA GLY A 237 3.51 19.10 -10.69
C GLY A 237 2.09 18.53 -10.65
N SER A 238 1.94 17.24 -10.32
CA SER A 238 0.63 16.59 -10.26
C SER A 238 -0.06 16.74 -8.90
N TYR A 239 0.71 16.85 -7.80
CA TYR A 239 0.16 16.94 -6.44
C TYR A 239 0.12 18.37 -5.90
N LEU A 240 1.19 19.14 -6.07
CA LEU A 240 1.34 20.51 -5.55
C LEU A 240 0.69 21.53 -6.49
N THR A 241 -0.60 21.35 -6.79
CA THR A 241 -1.42 22.37 -7.46
C THR A 241 -1.98 23.34 -6.43
N ASP A 242 -2.23 24.59 -6.82
CA ASP A 242 -2.83 25.59 -5.92
C ASP A 242 -4.18 25.11 -5.38
N GLU A 243 -4.99 24.45 -6.22
CA GLU A 243 -6.25 23.84 -5.83
C GLU A 243 -6.05 22.80 -4.71
N ASN A 244 -5.12 21.87 -4.88
CA ASN A 244 -4.87 20.83 -3.88
C ASN A 244 -4.35 21.43 -2.56
N ILE A 245 -3.44 22.40 -2.62
CA ILE A 245 -2.92 23.08 -1.43
C ILE A 245 -4.05 23.78 -0.70
N GLN A 246 -4.94 24.48 -1.42
CA GLN A 246 -6.08 25.16 -0.83
C GLN A 246 -7.03 24.16 -0.15
N LYS A 247 -7.35 23.04 -0.81
CA LYS A 247 -8.14 21.96 -0.19
C LYS A 247 -7.52 21.44 1.11
N VAL A 248 -6.20 21.26 1.15
CA VAL A 248 -5.50 20.81 2.37
C VAL A 248 -5.53 21.85 3.49
N ARG A 249 -5.49 23.15 3.17
CA ARG A 249 -5.67 24.22 4.16
C ARG A 249 -7.09 24.21 4.71
N ASP A 250 -8.08 24.05 3.85
CA ASP A 250 -9.50 24.06 4.22
C ASP A 250 -9.90 22.84 5.06
N LEU A 251 -9.12 21.75 5.00
CA LEU A 251 -9.27 20.59 5.90
C LEU A 251 -8.78 20.85 7.34
N LYS A 252 -7.97 21.91 7.57
CA LYS A 252 -7.38 22.17 8.89
C LYS A 252 -8.43 22.42 9.99
N PRO A 253 -9.44 23.28 9.80
CA PRO A 253 -10.45 23.52 10.83
C PRO A 253 -11.23 22.24 11.20
N ILE A 254 -11.52 21.37 10.23
CA ILE A 254 -12.19 20.09 10.49
C ILE A 254 -11.32 19.18 11.37
N ALA A 255 -10.02 19.10 11.07
CA ALA A 255 -9.08 18.31 11.87
C ALA A 255 -8.94 18.87 13.29
N ASP A 256 -8.83 20.20 13.42
CA ASP A 256 -8.74 20.90 14.70
C ASP A 256 -10.00 20.67 15.57
N ASP A 257 -11.20 20.78 14.98
CA ASP A 257 -12.50 20.53 15.66
C ASP A 257 -12.58 19.10 16.25
N LEU A 258 -11.96 18.14 15.56
CA LEU A 258 -11.92 16.72 15.96
C LEU A 258 -10.76 16.39 16.90
N GLY A 259 -9.84 17.34 17.15
CA GLY A 259 -8.64 17.12 17.96
C GLY A 259 -7.65 16.13 17.34
N ILE A 260 -7.63 15.99 16.00
CA ILE A 260 -6.74 15.09 15.27
C ILE A 260 -5.87 15.84 14.26
N THR A 261 -4.78 15.23 13.81
CA THR A 261 -3.96 15.80 12.73
C THR A 261 -4.65 15.68 11.38
N ARG A 262 -4.30 16.54 10.41
CA ARG A 262 -4.78 16.39 9.02
C ARG A 262 -4.36 15.05 8.40
N ALA A 263 -3.21 14.53 8.80
CA ALA A 263 -2.78 13.19 8.40
C ALA A 263 -3.76 12.13 8.93
N GLN A 264 -4.11 12.18 10.22
CA GLN A 264 -5.11 11.28 10.81
C GLN A 264 -6.48 11.43 10.15
N LEU A 265 -6.93 12.66 9.86
CA LEU A 265 -8.17 12.93 9.15
C LEU A 265 -8.19 12.27 7.75
N ALA A 266 -7.11 12.44 6.99
CA ALA A 266 -6.97 11.85 5.65
C ALA A 266 -7.03 10.31 5.68
N LEU A 267 -6.34 9.70 6.64
CA LEU A 267 -6.34 8.24 6.82
C LEU A 267 -7.70 7.72 7.31
N ALA A 268 -8.31 8.37 8.29
CA ALA A 268 -9.63 8.02 8.81
C ALA A 268 -10.70 8.15 7.72
N TRP A 269 -10.59 9.16 6.85
CA TRP A 269 -11.46 9.32 5.70
C TRP A 269 -11.34 8.12 4.75
N LEU A 270 -10.13 7.69 4.38
CA LEU A 270 -9.96 6.49 3.55
C LEU A 270 -10.55 5.24 4.23
N LEU A 271 -10.29 5.08 5.53
CA LEU A 271 -10.78 3.97 6.33
C LEU A 271 -12.29 3.98 6.55
N ARG A 272 -13.01 5.07 6.25
CA ARG A 272 -14.49 5.07 6.26
C ARG A 272 -15.07 4.15 5.18
N GLN A 273 -14.33 3.92 4.10
CA GLN A 273 -14.76 3.08 2.99
C GLN A 273 -14.68 1.61 3.40
N LYS A 274 -15.78 0.87 3.26
CA LYS A 274 -15.86 -0.54 3.67
C LYS A 274 -14.93 -1.43 2.84
N GLY A 275 -14.79 -1.16 1.54
CA GLY A 275 -13.84 -1.85 0.67
C GLY A 275 -12.36 -1.64 1.04
N VAL A 276 -12.01 -0.61 1.83
CA VAL A 276 -10.62 -0.37 2.28
C VAL A 276 -10.32 -1.19 3.53
N SER A 277 -9.45 -2.19 3.36
CA SER A 277 -8.96 -3.07 4.42
C SER A 277 -7.79 -2.45 5.19
N SER A 278 -6.91 -1.71 4.51
CA SER A 278 -5.75 -1.07 5.13
C SER A 278 -5.25 0.14 4.34
N VAL A 279 -4.61 1.10 5.01
CA VAL A 279 -3.89 2.23 4.42
C VAL A 279 -2.38 2.06 4.65
N ILE A 280 -1.60 1.97 3.57
CA ILE A 280 -0.14 1.76 3.63
C ILE A 280 0.53 3.12 3.79
N THR A 281 1.07 3.36 4.99
CA THR A 281 1.82 4.58 5.32
C THR A 281 3.32 4.35 5.19
N GLY A 282 4.06 5.42 4.92
CA GLY A 282 5.52 5.42 5.00
C GLY A 282 5.97 6.39 6.07
N ALA A 283 7.08 6.08 6.74
CA ALA A 283 7.63 6.92 7.80
C ALA A 283 9.15 7.01 7.69
N THR A 284 9.69 8.21 7.89
CA THR A 284 11.13 8.49 8.02
C THR A 284 11.57 8.70 9.47
N LYS A 285 10.62 8.78 10.40
CA LYS A 285 10.85 8.96 11.85
C LYS A 285 9.78 8.22 12.64
N VAL A 286 10.13 7.74 13.84
CA VAL A 286 9.21 7.03 14.76
C VAL A 286 7.95 7.86 15.07
N ALA A 287 8.10 9.16 15.31
CA ALA A 287 6.97 10.03 15.62
C ALA A 287 5.90 10.06 14.50
N GLN A 288 6.28 9.82 13.23
CA GLN A 288 5.31 9.79 12.14
C GLN A 288 4.44 8.54 12.19
N ILE A 289 5.01 7.36 12.48
CA ILE A 289 4.21 6.14 12.60
C ILE A 289 3.32 6.21 13.85
N GLN A 290 3.82 6.72 14.97
CA GLN A 290 3.03 6.95 16.18
C GLN A 290 1.88 7.95 15.97
N ASP A 291 2.03 8.88 15.02
CA ASP A 291 0.95 9.79 14.64
C ASP A 291 -0.08 9.10 13.73
N THR A 292 0.36 8.39 12.68
CA THR A 292 -0.54 7.81 11.68
C THR A 292 -1.37 6.66 12.22
N VAL A 293 -0.83 5.83 13.13
CA VAL A 293 -1.58 4.71 13.74
C VAL A 293 -2.80 5.17 14.54
N LYS A 294 -2.80 6.42 15.05
CA LYS A 294 -3.94 7.00 15.78
C LYS A 294 -5.15 7.27 14.89
N ALA A 295 -5.00 7.19 13.56
CA ALA A 295 -6.13 7.22 12.64
C ALA A 295 -6.99 5.95 12.73
N ALA A 296 -6.40 4.83 13.17
CA ALA A 296 -7.11 3.56 13.30
C ALA A 296 -8.25 3.70 14.34
N GLY A 297 -9.44 3.24 13.99
CA GLY A 297 -10.61 3.33 14.86
C GLY A 297 -11.33 4.69 14.87
N VAL A 298 -10.76 5.74 14.28
CA VAL A 298 -11.45 7.03 14.16
C VAL A 298 -12.71 6.87 13.30
N ARG A 299 -13.83 7.45 13.76
CA ARG A 299 -15.12 7.44 13.06
C ARG A 299 -15.50 8.88 12.74
N LEU A 300 -15.76 9.15 11.47
CA LEU A 300 -16.20 10.46 10.99
C LEU A 300 -17.73 10.47 10.95
N SER A 301 -18.37 11.41 11.63
CA SER A 301 -19.83 11.58 11.55
C SER A 301 -20.26 11.99 10.14
N ASP A 302 -21.54 11.80 9.80
CA ASP A 302 -22.07 12.19 8.49
C ASP A 302 -21.91 13.70 8.22
N ASP A 303 -22.04 14.54 9.25
CA ASP A 303 -21.79 15.99 9.16
C ASP A 303 -20.32 16.30 8.79
N VAL A 304 -19.37 15.69 9.49
CA VAL A 304 -17.93 15.83 9.21
C VAL A 304 -17.61 15.34 7.81
N GLN A 305 -18.17 14.21 7.40
CA GLN A 305 -18.00 13.69 6.05
C GLN A 305 -18.55 14.68 5.02
N GLY A 306 -19.75 15.23 5.22
CA GLY A 306 -20.32 16.26 4.35
C GLY A 306 -19.39 17.47 4.19
N ARG A 307 -18.86 18.00 5.30
CA ARG A 307 -17.90 19.13 5.28
C ARG A 307 -16.63 18.80 4.47
N ILE A 308 -16.10 17.59 4.63
CA ILE A 308 -14.93 17.13 3.85
C ILE A 308 -15.28 17.03 2.37
N GLU A 309 -16.42 16.42 2.02
CA GLU A 309 -16.80 16.23 0.63
C GLU A 309 -17.03 17.57 -0.09
N GLU A 310 -17.58 18.60 0.58
CA GLU A 310 -17.69 19.96 0.03
C GLU A 310 -16.32 20.55 -0.35
N ILE A 311 -15.30 20.36 0.49
CA ILE A 311 -13.93 20.82 0.20
C ILE A 311 -13.33 20.02 -0.97
N LEU A 312 -13.57 18.72 -1.02
CA LEU A 312 -12.94 17.83 -2.00
C LEU A 312 -13.59 17.86 -3.39
N LYS A 313 -14.73 18.53 -3.56
CA LYS A 313 -15.38 18.69 -4.87
C LYS A 313 -14.37 19.20 -5.91
N PRO A 314 -14.42 18.68 -7.16
CA PRO A 314 -13.70 19.30 -8.27
C PRO A 314 -14.17 20.74 -8.43
N SER A 315 -13.23 21.64 -8.70
CA SER A 315 -13.56 23.02 -9.10
C SER A 315 -14.26 23.06 -10.45
#